data_AF-A0A3N5F2T2-F1
#
_entry.id   AF-A0A3N5F2T2-F1
#
_cell.length_a   1.000
_cell.length_b   1.000
_cell.length_c   1.000
_cell.angle_alpha   90.00
_cell.angle_beta   90.00
_cell.angle_gamma   90.00
#
_symmetry.space_group_name_H-M   'P 1'
#
loop_
_entity.id
_entity.type
_entity.pdbx_description
1 polymer ?
#
loop_
_entity_poly.entity_id
_entity_poly.type
_entity_poly.pdbx_seq_one_letter_code
_entity_poly.pdbx_strand_id
1 'polypeptide(L)'
;MKILQELTLVERARQLRHTFVQGKDEKHYKILTFALYDFKAPPEFATHETNVEEVNENGGRTVLVQPLIKRFFREDEAMAFHQELLEKFDETLRLKAPEKKEAKH
;
A
#
# COMPACT_ATOMS: atom_id res chain seq x y z
N MET A 1 2.78 12.70 3.02
CA MET A 1 2.12 11.49 3.54
C MET A 1 2.40 11.41 5.04
N LYS A 2 1.43 10.93 5.82
CA LYS A 2 1.56 10.72 7.26
C LYS A 2 1.31 9.24 7.58
N ILE A 3 2.25 8.59 8.27
CA ILE A 3 2.01 7.25 8.81
C ILE A 3 1.07 7.40 10.02
N LEU A 4 -0.04 6.68 9.97
CA LEU A 4 -1.04 6.67 11.04
C LEU A 4 -0.81 5.50 12.00
N GLN A 5 -0.48 4.33 11.45
CA GLN A 5 -0.30 3.12 12.22
C GLN A 5 0.51 2.08 11.43
N GLU A 6 1.45 1.40 12.09
CA GLU A 6 1.98 0.12 11.61
C GLU A 6 1.06 -1.00 12.12
N LEU A 7 0.51 -1.79 11.19
CA LEU A 7 -0.43 -2.84 11.53
C LEU A 7 0.33 -4.09 11.95
N THR A 8 -0.15 -4.72 13.03
CA THR A 8 0.42 -5.99 13.50
C THR A 8 0.29 -7.06 12.42
N LEU A 9 1.37 -7.79 12.19
CA LEU A 9 1.38 -8.89 11.24
C LEU A 9 0.42 -9.99 11.68
N VAL A 10 -0.42 -10.42 10.75
CA VAL A 10 -1.25 -11.60 10.94
C VAL A 10 -0.60 -12.76 10.20
N GLU A 11 0.13 -13.61 10.91
CA GLU A 11 0.92 -14.72 10.33
C GLU A 11 0.08 -15.61 9.41
N ARG A 12 -1.12 -16.01 9.86
CA ARG A 12 -2.06 -16.83 9.08
C ARG A 12 -2.52 -16.18 7.77
N ALA A 13 -2.40 -14.86 7.66
CA ALA A 13 -2.81 -14.10 6.48
C ALA A 13 -1.64 -13.86 5.51
N ARG A 14 -0.49 -14.52 5.71
CA ARG A 14 0.71 -14.41 4.86
C ARG A 14 1.27 -12.99 4.79
N GLN A 15 1.04 -12.19 5.84
CA GLN A 15 1.37 -10.76 5.86
C GLN A 15 2.80 -10.54 6.33
N LEU A 16 3.57 -9.76 5.57
CA LEU A 16 4.96 -9.40 5.93
C LEU A 16 5.07 -7.98 6.47
N ARG A 17 4.36 -7.03 5.87
CA ARG A 17 4.38 -5.62 6.33
C ARG A 17 3.17 -4.84 5.86
N HIS A 18 2.48 -4.22 6.81
CA HIS A 18 1.21 -3.55 6.57
C HIS A 18 1.24 -2.18 7.25
N THR A 19 1.10 -1.11 6.47
CA THR A 19 1.21 0.26 6.98
C THR A 19 -0.01 1.07 6.60
N PHE A 20 -0.66 1.67 7.60
CA PHE A 20 -1.79 2.57 7.41
C PHE A 20 -1.28 4.02 7.33
N VAL A 21 -1.64 4.70 6.26
CA VAL A 21 -1.14 6.04 5.94
C VAL A 21 -2.27 6.98 5.52
N GLN A 22 -2.03 8.28 5.69
CA GLN A 22 -2.83 9.35 5.11
C GLN A 22 -2.06 10.00 3.97
N GLY A 23 -2.64 10.01 2.78
CA GLY A 23 -2.12 10.73 1.62
C GLY A 23 -2.25 12.24 1.78
N LYS A 24 -1.53 13.02 0.96
CA LYS A 24 -1.68 14.49 0.97
C LYS A 24 -3.02 14.99 0.45
N ASP A 25 -3.80 14.13 -0.18
CA ASP A 25 -5.20 14.38 -0.55
C ASP A 25 -6.16 14.16 0.63
N GLU A 26 -5.61 13.97 1.84
CA GLU A 26 -6.29 13.72 3.12
C GLU A 26 -7.03 12.37 3.22
N LYS A 27 -6.95 11.55 2.18
CA LYS A 27 -7.52 10.20 2.17
C LYS A 27 -6.65 9.17 2.88
N HIS A 28 -7.28 8.05 3.25
CA HIS A 28 -6.64 6.96 3.96
C HIS A 28 -6.29 5.80 3.05
N TYR A 29 -5.12 5.21 3.28
CA TYR A 29 -4.60 4.11 2.48
C TYR A 29 -3.92 3.06 3.35
N LYS A 30 -3.87 1.83 2.85
CA LYS A 30 -3.03 0.77 3.40
C LYS A 30 -2.05 0.30 2.35
N ILE A 31 -0.77 0.21 2.72
CA ILE A 31 0.26 -0.46 1.94
C ILE A 31 0.44 -1.85 2.53
N LEU A 32 0.23 -2.90 1.74
CA LEU A 32 0.20 -4.27 2.19
C LEU A 32 1.23 -5.09 1.42
N THR A 33 2.08 -5.81 2.13
CA THR A 33 3.01 -6.79 1.55
C THR A 33 2.68 -8.18 2.09
N PHE A 34 2.52 -9.17 1.21
CA PHE A 34 2.16 -10.54 1.58
C PHE A 34 2.75 -11.60 0.64
N ALA A 35 2.90 -12.82 1.14
CA ALA A 35 3.31 -13.99 0.36
C ALA A 35 2.12 -14.54 -0.46
N LEU A 36 2.39 -14.91 -1.71
CA LEU A 36 1.41 -15.44 -2.66
C LEU A 36 1.09 -16.91 -2.41
N TYR A 37 2.09 -17.67 -2.01
CA TYR A 37 2.04 -19.12 -1.85
C TYR A 37 2.33 -19.50 -0.40
N ASP A 38 1.81 -20.66 0.01
CA ASP A 38 2.12 -21.35 1.27
C ASP A 38 3.27 -22.36 1.11
N PHE A 39 3.73 -22.59 -0.11
CA PHE A 39 4.85 -23.47 -0.45
C PHE A 39 6.04 -22.68 -1.02
N LYS A 40 7.21 -23.33 -1.05
CA LYS A 40 8.41 -22.77 -1.66
C LYS A 40 8.29 -22.83 -3.20
N ALA A 41 7.88 -21.72 -3.80
CA ALA A 41 7.79 -21.62 -5.26
C ALA A 41 9.19 -21.67 -5.92
N PRO A 42 9.28 -22.09 -7.19
CA PRO A 42 10.54 -22.04 -7.92
C PRO A 42 11.11 -20.61 -8.02
N PRO A 43 12.44 -20.44 -8.09
CA PRO A 43 13.08 -19.12 -7.98
C PRO A 43 12.71 -18.11 -9.07
N GLU A 44 12.21 -18.58 -10.21
CA GLU A 44 11.77 -17.77 -11.35
C GLU A 44 10.40 -17.12 -11.15
N PHE A 45 9.62 -17.57 -10.17
CA PHE A 45 8.31 -16.98 -9.87
C PHE A 45 8.45 -15.88 -8.83
N ALA A 46 7.64 -14.83 -8.99
CA ALA A 46 7.39 -13.90 -7.90
C ALA A 46 6.68 -14.63 -6.76
N THR A 47 7.15 -14.43 -5.53
CA THR A 47 6.62 -15.10 -4.34
C THR A 47 5.81 -14.15 -3.45
N HIS A 48 5.94 -12.84 -3.68
CA HIS A 48 5.37 -11.80 -2.86
C HIS A 48 4.64 -10.76 -3.70
N GLU A 49 3.65 -10.14 -3.11
CA GLU A 49 2.95 -8.99 -3.66
C GLU A 49 3.05 -7.84 -2.67
N THR A 50 3.31 -6.64 -3.20
CA THR A 50 3.01 -5.39 -2.48
C THR A 50 1.89 -4.68 -3.22
N ASN A 51 0.86 -4.25 -2.48
CA ASN A 51 -0.27 -3.48 -3.01
C ASN A 51 -0.69 -2.31 -2.12
N VAL A 52 -1.48 -1.39 -2.69
CA VAL A 52 -2.07 -0.27 -1.97
C VAL A 52 -3.60 -0.32 -2.09
N GLU A 53 -4.27 -0.20 -0.96
CA GLU A 53 -5.72 -0.12 -0.85
C GLU A 53 -6.12 1.29 -0.38
N GLU A 54 -7.07 1.93 -1.08
CA GLU A 54 -7.78 3.11 -0.53
C GLU A 54 -8.84 2.62 0.46
N VAL A 55 -8.90 3.26 1.63
CA VAL A 55 -9.83 2.94 2.72
C VAL A 55 -10.82 4.10 2.84
N ASN A 56 -12.10 3.80 2.64
CA ASN A 56 -13.15 4.80 2.86
C ASN A 56 -13.59 4.87 4.33
N GLU A 57 -14.40 5.87 4.67
CA GLU A 57 -14.88 6.13 6.04
C GLU A 57 -15.70 4.97 6.64
N ASN A 58 -16.31 4.15 5.79
CA ASN A 58 -17.09 2.97 6.20
C ASN A 58 -16.22 1.71 6.33
N GLY A 59 -14.90 1.82 6.19
CA GLY A 59 -13.96 0.69 6.23
C GLY A 59 -13.95 -0.17 4.96
N GLY A 60 -14.67 0.25 3.91
CA GLY A 60 -14.61 -0.35 2.58
C GLY A 60 -13.24 -0.12 1.96
N ARG A 61 -12.77 -1.12 1.19
CA ARG A 61 -11.42 -1.14 0.62
C ARG A 61 -11.49 -1.28 -0.88
N THR A 62 -10.72 -0.44 -1.57
CA THR A 62 -10.54 -0.52 -3.02
C THR A 62 -9.06 -0.72 -3.30
N VAL A 63 -8.70 -1.91 -3.79
CA VAL A 63 -7.35 -2.16 -4.29
C VAL A 63 -7.12 -1.24 -5.49
N LEU A 64 -6.10 -0.39 -5.41
CA LEU A 64 -5.76 0.48 -6.51
C LEU A 64 -5.04 -0.33 -7.58
N VAL A 65 -5.73 -0.61 -8.68
CA VAL A 65 -5.19 -1.36 -9.83
C VAL A 65 -4.54 -0.37 -10.81
N GLN A 66 -3.38 0.16 -10.44
CA GLN A 66 -2.47 0.78 -11.42
C GLN A 66 -1.27 -0.15 -11.64
N PRO A 67 -0.63 -0.12 -12.82
CA PRO A 67 0.58 -0.91 -13.11
C PRO A 67 1.73 -0.68 -12.10
N LEU A 68 1.67 0.39 -11.31
CA LEU A 68 2.64 0.72 -10.26
C LEU A 68 2.31 0.13 -8.89
N ILE A 69 1.07 -0.28 -8.63
CA ILE A 69 0.59 -0.45 -7.25
C ILE A 69 0.47 -1.91 -6.87
N LYS A 70 -0.03 -2.79 -7.74
CA LYS A 70 -0.03 -4.24 -7.50
C LYS A 70 1.17 -4.85 -8.22
N ARG A 71 2.26 -5.06 -7.48
CA ARG A 71 3.52 -5.56 -8.05
C ARG A 71 3.96 -6.83 -7.36
N PHE A 72 4.48 -7.73 -8.18
CA PHE A 72 4.90 -9.06 -7.79
C PHE A 72 6.42 -9.14 -7.81
N PHE A 73 7.00 -9.66 -6.74
CA PHE A 73 8.44 -9.59 -6.46
C PHE A 73 8.95 -10.85 -5.77
N ARG A 74 10.28 -10.93 -5.60
CA ARG A 74 10.89 -11.68 -4.50
C ARG A 74 10.67 -10.95 -3.16
N GLU A 75 10.96 -11.62 -2.05
CA GLU A 75 10.67 -11.10 -0.70
C GLU A 75 11.41 -9.80 -0.38
N ASP A 76 12.72 -9.78 -0.62
CA ASP A 76 13.61 -8.65 -0.41
C ASP A 76 13.20 -7.44 -1.25
N GLU A 77 12.91 -7.69 -2.52
CA GLU A 77 12.38 -6.69 -3.47
C GLU A 77 11.01 -6.14 -3.03
N ALA A 78 10.12 -7.00 -2.52
CA ALA A 78 8.81 -6.57 -2.02
C ALA A 78 8.95 -5.64 -0.81
N MET A 79 9.84 -5.97 0.12
CA MET A 79 10.10 -5.16 1.32
C MET A 79 10.78 -3.84 0.97
N ALA A 80 11.73 -3.85 0.03
CA ALA A 80 12.36 -2.64 -0.48
C ALA A 80 11.34 -1.72 -1.17
N PHE A 81 10.46 -2.29 -1.99
CA PHE A 81 9.40 -1.54 -2.66
C PHE A 81 8.36 -0.97 -1.66
N HIS A 82 8.00 -1.72 -0.62
CA HIS A 82 7.16 -1.19 0.46
C HIS A 82 7.81 0.05 1.10
N GLN A 83 9.11 0.00 1.39
CA GLN A 83 9.83 1.13 1.95
C GLN A 83 9.89 2.32 0.98
N GLU A 84 10.14 2.08 -0.30
CA GLU A 84 10.09 3.14 -1.32
C GLU A 84 8.70 3.78 -1.42
N LEU A 85 7.63 2.98 -1.34
CA LEU A 85 6.26 3.50 -1.32
C LEU A 85 6.02 4.40 -0.12
N LEU A 86 6.58 4.10 1.06
CA LEU A 86 6.49 5.00 2.22
C LEU A 86 7.22 6.32 1.96
N GLU A 87 8.41 6.28 1.37
CA GLU A 87 9.20 7.49 1.15
C GLU A 87 8.62 8.39 0.07
N LYS A 88 8.08 7.81 -1.01
CA LYS A 88 7.61 8.51 -2.20
C LYS A 88 6.11 8.32 -2.45
N PHE A 89 5.32 8.10 -1.41
CA PHE A 89 3.91 7.72 -1.53
C PHE A 89 3.09 8.67 -2.41
N ASP A 90 3.10 9.95 -2.04
CA ASP A 90 2.29 10.98 -2.70
C ASP A 90 2.73 11.24 -4.14
N GLU A 91 4.02 11.05 -4.43
CA GLU A 91 4.61 11.20 -5.76
C GLU A 91 4.26 10.00 -6.65
N THR A 92 4.42 8.79 -6.12
CA THR A 92 4.09 7.53 -6.79
C THR A 92 2.62 7.50 -7.21
N LEU A 93 1.73 7.93 -6.31
CA LEU A 93 0.29 7.99 -6.59
C LEU A 93 -0.15 9.30 -7.27
N ARG A 94 0.77 10.24 -7.50
CA ARG A 94 0.51 11.57 -8.08
C ARG A 94 -0.68 12.26 -7.41
N LEU A 95 -0.81 12.11 -6.09
CA LEU A 95 -1.91 12.69 -5.34
C LEU A 95 -1.86 14.22 -5.48
N LYS A 96 -2.95 14.91 -5.16
CA LYS A 96 -3.02 16.37 -5.09
C LYS A 96 -3.72 16.75 -3.81
N ALA A 97 -3.26 17.82 -3.16
CA ALA A 97 -3.97 18.36 -2.01
C ALA A 97 -5.39 18.76 -2.42
N PRO A 98 -6.40 18.58 -1.53
CA PRO A 98 -7.75 19.00 -1.84
C PRO A 98 -7.78 20.49 -2.20
N GLU A 99 -8.48 20.82 -3.28
CA GLU A 99 -8.74 22.22 -3.61
C GLU A 99 -9.59 22.81 -2.49
N LYS A 100 -9.05 23.79 -1.75
CA LYS A 100 -9.83 24.57 -0.79
C LYS A 100 -10.96 25.22 -1.57
N LYS A 101 -12.18 24.69 -1.45
CA LYS A 101 -13.37 25.40 -1.90
C LYS A 101 -13.43 26.68 -1.07
N GLU A 102 -13.10 27.81 -1.68
CA GLU A 102 -13.42 29.11 -1.12
C GLU A 102 -14.93 29.10 -0.85
N ALA A 103 -15.29 29.12 0.43
CA ALA A 103 -16.67 29.30 0.83
C ALA A 103 -17.11 30.65 0.27
N LYS A 104 -17.94 30.62 -0.77
CA LYS A 104 -18.65 31.83 -1.21
C LYS A 104 -19.56 32.22 -0.06
N HIS A 105 -19.13 33.24 0.67
CA HIS A 105 -19.89 33.90 1.72
C HIS A 105 -20.72 35.03 1.13
#